data_AF-A0A504YW75-F1
#
_entry.id   AF-A0A504YW75-F1
#
_cell.length_a   1.000
_cell.length_b   1.000
_cell.length_c   1.000
_cell.angle_alpha   90.00
_cell.angle_beta   90.00
_cell.angle_gamma   90.00
#
_symmetry.space_group_name_H-M   'P 1'
#
loop_
_entity.id
_entity.type
_entity.pdbx_description
1 polymer ?
#
loop_
_entity_poly.entity_id
_entity_poly.type
_entity_poly.pdbx_seq_one_letter_code
_entity_poly.pdbx_strand_id
1 'polypeptide(L)'
;METEKQMQLKEESVSHLQLENTRLKALLKRQTDGAELYETKERELQRTVEKLQSERIKLLDEIRENTAQHETNVHELQRLIVDLQAERKKLMDALEILRGALLDLRKRSVYVPGARFINRIICDILHNCPEPFAS
;
A
#
# COMPACT_ATOMS: atom_id res chain seq x y z
N MET A 1 54.51 35.84 -67.27
CA MET A 1 54.92 36.10 -65.87
C MET A 1 53.80 36.61 -64.97
N GLU A 2 53.18 37.76 -65.24
CA GLU A 2 52.18 38.33 -64.31
C GLU A 2 50.85 37.56 -64.29
N THR A 3 50.43 37.07 -65.46
CA THR A 3 49.27 36.18 -65.63
C THR A 3 49.46 34.80 -65.01
N GLU A 4 50.66 34.23 -65.07
CA GLU A 4 50.99 32.93 -64.46
C GLU A 4 50.97 33.01 -62.93
N LYS A 5 51.52 34.09 -62.34
CA LYS A 5 51.43 34.33 -60.89
C LYS A 5 49.98 34.48 -60.44
N GLN A 6 49.14 35.18 -61.21
CA GLN A 6 47.71 35.27 -60.92
C GLN A 6 46.99 33.92 -61.02
N MET A 7 47.39 33.07 -61.97
CA MET A 7 46.79 31.74 -62.14
C MET A 7 47.16 30.82 -60.96
N GLN A 8 48.42 30.85 -60.53
CA GLN A 8 48.93 30.07 -59.40
C GLN A 8 48.25 30.47 -58.08
N LEU A 9 48.10 31.78 -57.82
CA LEU A 9 47.36 32.30 -56.66
C LEU A 9 45.89 31.86 -56.65
N LYS A 10 45.25 31.79 -57.82
CA LYS A 10 43.87 31.31 -57.96
C LYS A 10 43.76 29.81 -57.70
N GLU A 11 44.71 29.01 -58.18
CA GLU A 11 44.73 27.56 -57.93
C GLU A 11 44.91 27.24 -56.44
N GLU A 12 45.81 27.94 -55.76
CA GLU A 12 46.00 27.83 -54.31
C GLU A 12 44.72 28.22 -53.53
N SER A 13 44.07 29.31 -53.94
CA SER A 13 42.81 29.75 -53.35
C SER A 13 41.67 28.75 -53.57
N VAL A 14 41.54 28.19 -54.77
CA VAL A 14 40.54 27.15 -55.08
C VAL A 14 40.80 25.89 -54.27
N SER A 15 42.06 25.45 -54.15
CA SER A 15 42.44 24.29 -53.34
C SER A 15 42.10 24.48 -51.86
N HIS A 16 42.42 25.66 -51.29
CA HIS A 16 42.05 26.00 -49.91
C HIS A 16 40.53 25.98 -49.70
N LEU A 17 39.78 26.62 -50.60
CA LEU A 17 38.31 26.64 -50.52
C LEU A 17 37.70 25.25 -50.64
N GLN A 18 38.26 24.36 -51.47
CA GLN A 18 37.82 22.97 -51.56
C GLN A 18 38.04 22.21 -50.25
N LEU A 19 39.23 22.37 -49.64
CA LEU A 19 39.53 21.77 -48.34
C LEU A 19 38.56 22.27 -47.26
N GLU A 20 38.33 23.58 -47.21
CA GLU A 20 37.39 24.18 -46.25
C GLU A 20 35.95 23.70 -46.49
N ASN A 21 35.53 23.55 -47.76
CA ASN A 21 34.21 23.01 -48.11
C ASN A 21 34.04 21.56 -47.65
N THR A 22 35.07 20.72 -47.80
CA THR A 22 35.03 19.32 -47.30
C THR A 22 34.97 19.28 -45.77
N ARG A 23 35.71 20.15 -45.09
CA ARG A 23 35.68 20.27 -43.62
C ARG A 23 34.30 20.74 -43.12
N LEU A 24 33.72 21.76 -43.74
CA LEU A 24 32.39 22.26 -43.40
C LEU A 24 31.30 21.20 -43.65
N LYS A 25 31.38 20.46 -44.76
CA LYS A 25 30.47 19.32 -45.03
C LYS A 25 30.57 18.25 -43.96
N ALA A 26 31.78 17.91 -43.51
CA ALA A 26 31.97 16.93 -42.44
C ALA A 26 31.41 17.41 -41.09
N LEU A 27 31.58 18.69 -40.77
CA LEU A 27 31.02 19.29 -39.55
C LEU A 27 29.49 19.33 -39.60
N LEU A 28 28.90 19.75 -40.73
CA LEU A 28 27.45 19.77 -40.92
C LEU A 28 26.86 18.36 -40.78
N LYS A 29 27.53 17.35 -41.36
CA LYS A 29 27.12 15.95 -41.21
C LYS A 29 27.14 15.51 -39.74
N ARG A 30 28.20 15.80 -38.99
CA ARG A 30 28.28 15.45 -37.56
C ARG A 30 27.20 16.16 -36.73
N GLN A 31 26.88 17.42 -37.04
CA GLN A 31 25.84 18.15 -36.34
C GLN A 31 24.44 17.58 -36.65
N THR A 32 24.18 17.22 -37.91
CA THR A 32 22.90 16.60 -38.32
C THR A 32 22.71 15.22 -37.70
N ASP A 33 23.72 14.35 -37.78
CA ASP A 33 23.71 13.03 -37.11
C ASP A 33 23.51 13.17 -35.59
N GLY A 34 24.14 14.18 -34.97
CA GLY A 34 23.98 14.50 -33.56
C GLY A 34 22.56 14.95 -33.21
N ALA A 35 21.96 15.83 -34.02
CA ALA A 35 20.60 16.32 -33.82
C ALA A 35 19.57 15.18 -33.91
N GLU A 36 19.72 14.27 -34.88
CA GLU A 36 18.85 13.09 -35.03
C GLU A 36 18.94 12.15 -33.81
N LEU A 37 20.15 11.96 -33.27
CA LEU A 37 20.34 11.17 -32.05
C LEU A 37 19.69 11.82 -30.82
N TYR A 38 19.77 13.14 -30.70
CA TYR A 38 19.09 13.84 -29.60
C TYR A 38 17.57 13.75 -29.73
N GLU A 39 17.05 13.92 -30.94
CA GLU A 39 15.60 13.84 -31.19
C GLU A 39 15.04 12.44 -30.91
N THR A 40 15.77 11.39 -31.29
CA THR A 40 15.37 10.00 -30.98
C THR A 40 15.35 9.75 -29.47
N LYS A 41 16.38 10.18 -28.74
CA LYS A 41 16.42 10.06 -27.27
C LYS A 41 15.32 10.87 -26.59
N GLU A 42 15.02 12.06 -27.08
CA GLU A 42 13.94 12.89 -26.54
C GLU A 42 12.59 12.19 -26.69
N ARG A 43 12.30 11.61 -27.85
CA ARG A 43 11.06 10.82 -28.06
C ARG A 43 11.00 9.59 -27.15
N GLU A 44 12.11 8.90 -26.92
CA GLU A 44 12.16 7.74 -26.02
C GLU A 44 11.89 8.15 -24.56
N LEU A 45 12.51 9.24 -24.11
CA LEU A 45 12.28 9.80 -22.78
C LEU A 45 10.82 10.23 -22.63
N GLN A 46 10.25 10.89 -23.64
CA GLN A 46 8.86 11.32 -23.62
C GLN A 46 7.90 10.14 -23.45
N ARG A 47 8.09 9.05 -24.22
CA ARG A 47 7.30 7.82 -24.07
C ARG A 47 7.46 7.19 -22.69
N THR A 48 8.67 7.23 -22.13
CA THR A 48 8.94 6.70 -20.79
C THR A 48 8.21 7.52 -19.72
N VAL A 49 8.23 8.85 -19.84
CA VAL A 49 7.51 9.76 -18.94
C VAL A 49 6.00 9.50 -19.02
N GLU A 50 5.42 9.39 -20.21
CA GLU A 50 4.00 9.08 -20.39
C GLU A 50 3.62 7.73 -19.77
N LYS A 51 4.45 6.71 -19.96
CA LYS A 51 4.24 5.40 -19.33
C LYS A 51 4.26 5.51 -17.81
N LEU A 52 5.29 6.14 -17.23
CA LEU A 52 5.40 6.32 -15.78
C LEU A 52 4.26 7.16 -15.20
N GLN A 53 3.79 8.17 -15.93
CA GLN A 53 2.62 8.95 -15.53
C GLN A 53 1.36 8.09 -15.50
N SER A 54 1.17 7.23 -16.50
CA SER A 54 0.02 6.30 -16.54
C SER A 54 0.07 5.28 -15.39
N GLU A 55 1.25 4.74 -15.08
CA GLU A 55 1.45 3.81 -13.96
C GLU A 55 1.23 4.51 -12.62
N ARG A 56 1.73 5.74 -12.46
CA ARG A 56 1.49 6.56 -11.27
C ARG A 56 0.00 6.78 -11.02
N ILE A 57 -0.79 7.08 -12.07
CA ILE A 57 -2.23 7.29 -11.92
C ILE A 57 -2.91 6.00 -11.44
N LYS A 58 -2.61 4.86 -12.07
CA LYS A 58 -3.17 3.56 -11.66
C LYS A 58 -2.87 3.23 -10.20
N LEU A 59 -1.61 3.38 -9.79
CA LEU A 59 -1.20 3.12 -8.41
C LEU A 59 -1.89 4.05 -7.41
N LEU A 60 -2.11 5.32 -7.77
CA LEU A 60 -2.83 6.26 -6.91
C LEU A 60 -4.31 5.88 -6.75
N ASP A 61 -4.94 5.41 -7.82
CA ASP A 61 -6.34 4.95 -7.76
C ASP A 61 -6.46 3.65 -6.95
N GLU A 62 -5.54 2.69 -7.12
CA GLU A 62 -5.46 1.48 -6.29
C GLU A 62 -5.25 1.80 -4.82
N ILE A 63 -4.39 2.76 -4.49
CA ILE A 63 -4.18 3.22 -3.10
C ILE A 63 -5.48 3.79 -2.53
N ARG A 64 -6.18 4.64 -3.28
CA ARG A 64 -7.44 5.26 -2.83
C ARG A 64 -8.51 4.21 -2.55
N GLU A 65 -8.69 3.25 -3.45
CA GLU A 65 -9.67 2.17 -3.28
C GLU A 65 -9.33 1.30 -2.06
N ASN A 66 -8.05 0.92 -1.92
CA ASN A 66 -7.61 0.14 -0.76
C ASN A 66 -7.76 0.90 0.56
N THR A 67 -7.48 2.21 0.59
CA THR A 67 -7.69 3.04 1.79
C THR A 67 -9.17 3.09 2.17
N ALA A 68 -10.06 3.35 1.21
CA ALA A 68 -11.50 3.39 1.46
C ALA A 68 -12.05 2.04 1.96
N GLN A 69 -11.59 0.94 1.38
CA GLN A 69 -11.95 -0.41 1.84
C GLN A 69 -11.42 -0.68 3.25
N HIS A 70 -10.18 -0.27 3.54
CA HIS A 70 -9.58 -0.45 4.86
C HIS A 70 -10.34 0.32 5.95
N GLU A 71 -10.71 1.58 5.68
CA GLU A 71 -11.52 2.40 6.60
C GLU A 71 -12.88 1.75 6.89
N THR A 72 -13.55 1.23 5.86
CA THR A 72 -14.81 0.49 6.00
C THR A 72 -14.64 -0.74 6.89
N ASN A 73 -13.62 -1.56 6.62
CA ASN A 73 -13.34 -2.75 7.41
C ASN A 73 -13.02 -2.42 8.87
N VAL A 74 -12.28 -1.33 9.13
CA VAL A 74 -11.96 -0.87 10.49
C VAL A 74 -13.24 -0.51 11.24
N HIS A 75 -14.17 0.22 10.61
CA HIS A 75 -15.45 0.57 11.23
C HIS A 75 -16.33 -0.65 11.50
N GLU A 76 -16.37 -1.62 10.58
CA GLU A 76 -17.10 -2.88 10.79
C GLU A 76 -16.53 -3.69 11.94
N LEU A 77 -15.20 -3.81 12.03
CA LEU A 77 -14.53 -4.51 13.14
C LEU A 77 -14.75 -3.80 14.47
N GLN A 78 -14.69 -2.47 14.51
CA GLN A 78 -14.99 -1.69 15.71
C GLN A 78 -16.43 -1.94 16.18
N ARG A 79 -17.39 -1.92 15.27
CA ARG A 79 -18.79 -2.24 15.58
C ARG A 79 -18.93 -3.66 16.13
N LEU A 80 -18.31 -4.65 15.50
CA LEU A 80 -18.35 -6.04 15.95
C LEU A 80 -17.73 -6.21 17.35
N ILE A 81 -16.64 -5.50 17.64
CA ILE A 81 -16.02 -5.50 18.98
C ILE A 81 -17.01 -4.98 20.02
N VAL A 82 -17.70 -3.86 19.74
CA VAL A 82 -18.69 -3.30 20.67
C VAL A 82 -19.85 -4.27 20.88
N ASP A 83 -20.37 -4.86 19.81
CA ASP A 83 -21.48 -5.83 19.88
C ASP A 83 -21.07 -7.08 20.68
N LEU A 84 -19.88 -7.62 20.45
CA LEU A 84 -19.34 -8.76 21.19
C LEU A 84 -19.07 -8.42 22.67
N GLN A 85 -18.59 -7.21 22.96
CA GLN A 85 -18.41 -6.76 24.34
C GLN A 85 -19.76 -6.63 25.07
N ALA A 86 -20.78 -6.13 24.39
CA ALA A 86 -22.13 -6.03 24.94
C ALA A 86 -22.73 -7.43 25.21
N GLU A 87 -22.63 -8.37 24.26
CA GLU A 87 -23.09 -9.75 24.45
C GLU A 87 -22.32 -10.47 25.56
N ARG A 88 -20.99 -10.31 25.59
CA ARG A 88 -20.16 -10.83 26.69
C ARG A 88 -20.64 -10.30 28.03
N LYS A 89 -20.93 -8.99 28.14
CA LYS A 89 -21.43 -8.40 29.40
C LYS A 89 -22.77 -9.02 29.81
N LYS A 90 -23.74 -9.13 28.89
CA LYS A 90 -25.04 -9.77 29.16
C LYS A 90 -24.87 -11.20 29.68
N LEU A 91 -23.98 -11.98 29.07
CA LEU A 91 -23.72 -13.36 29.49
C LEU A 91 -23.06 -13.41 30.87
N MET A 92 -22.14 -12.49 31.16
CA MET A 92 -21.51 -12.38 32.49
C MET A 92 -22.54 -12.00 33.56
N ASP A 93 -23.41 -11.02 33.30
CA ASP A 93 -24.47 -10.60 34.22
C ASP A 93 -25.43 -11.77 34.50
N ALA A 94 -25.81 -12.53 33.45
CA ALA A 94 -26.65 -13.72 33.59
C ALA A 94 -25.97 -14.84 34.39
N LEU A 95 -24.67 -15.06 34.19
CA LEU A 95 -23.88 -16.02 34.95
C LEU A 95 -23.81 -15.64 36.43
N GLU A 96 -23.65 -14.35 36.74
CA GLU A 96 -23.62 -13.85 38.12
C GLU A 96 -24.95 -14.09 38.84
N ILE A 97 -26.08 -13.81 38.17
CA ILE A 97 -27.43 -14.10 38.68
C ILE A 97 -27.59 -15.60 38.97
N LEU A 98 -27.19 -16.47 38.03
CA LEU A 98 -27.27 -17.92 38.20
C LEU A 98 -26.39 -18.40 39.36
N ARG A 99 -25.16 -17.88 39.48
CA ARG A 99 -24.23 -18.20 40.58
C ARG A 99 -24.84 -17.79 41.93
N GLY A 100 -25.44 -16.61 42.02
CA GLY A 100 -26.16 -16.15 43.21
C GLY A 100 -27.29 -17.10 43.61
N ALA A 101 -28.14 -17.46 42.64
CA ALA A 101 -29.25 -18.39 42.88
C ALA A 101 -28.77 -19.78 43.33
N LEU A 102 -27.68 -20.30 42.75
CA LEU A 102 -27.08 -21.57 43.16
C LEU A 102 -26.50 -21.52 44.57
N LEU A 103 -25.84 -20.42 44.95
CA LEU A 103 -25.34 -20.23 46.31
C LEU A 103 -26.47 -20.19 47.33
N ASP A 104 -27.57 -19.52 47.00
CA ASP A 104 -28.75 -19.48 47.87
C ASP A 104 -29.45 -20.83 47.98
N LEU A 105 -29.55 -21.57 46.87
CA LEU A 105 -30.08 -22.94 46.88
C LEU A 105 -29.18 -23.87 47.71
N ARG A 106 -27.86 -23.73 47.58
CA ARG A 106 -26.86 -24.47 48.38
C ARG A 106 -27.11 -24.25 49.87
N LYS A 107 -27.21 -23.00 50.31
CA LYS A 107 -27.49 -22.64 51.72
C LYS A 107 -28.77 -23.28 52.23
N ARG A 108 -29.84 -23.27 51.43
CA ARG A 108 -31.15 -23.85 51.83
C ARG A 108 -31.16 -25.38 51.82
N SER A 109 -30.42 -26.01 50.91
CA SER A 109 -30.37 -27.48 50.76
C SER A 109 -29.80 -28.20 51.98
N VAL A 110 -28.99 -27.52 52.80
CA VAL A 110 -28.42 -28.07 54.05
C VAL A 110 -29.52 -28.45 55.05
N TYR A 111 -30.67 -27.77 55.00
CA TYR A 111 -31.79 -27.99 55.92
C TYR A 111 -32.81 -29.01 55.41
N VAL A 112 -32.61 -29.60 54.23
CA VAL A 112 -33.54 -30.57 53.63
C VAL A 112 -32.98 -31.99 53.81
N PRO A 113 -33.59 -32.83 54.67
CA PRO A 113 -33.19 -34.23 54.81
C PRO A 113 -33.24 -34.96 53.47
N GLY A 114 -32.14 -35.63 53.09
CA GLY A 114 -32.03 -36.36 51.82
C GLY A 114 -31.47 -35.55 50.63
N ALA A 115 -31.25 -34.24 50.75
CA ALA A 115 -30.78 -33.38 49.64
C ALA A 115 -29.25 -33.42 49.37
N ARG A 116 -28.50 -34.40 49.90
CA ARG A 116 -27.03 -34.48 49.75
C ARG A 116 -26.58 -34.54 48.28
N PHE A 117 -27.34 -35.25 47.45
CA PHE A 117 -27.07 -35.36 46.02
C PHE A 117 -27.21 -34.01 45.30
N ILE A 118 -28.27 -33.26 45.62
CA ILE A 118 -28.53 -31.92 45.07
C ILE A 118 -27.41 -30.95 45.49
N ASN A 119 -27.00 -30.99 46.75
CA ASN A 119 -25.91 -30.14 47.25
C ASN A 119 -24.58 -30.47 46.56
N ARG A 120 -24.31 -31.75 46.26
CA ARG A 120 -23.11 -32.16 45.49
C ARG A 120 -23.14 -31.57 44.07
N ILE A 121 -24.26 -31.72 43.35
CA ILE A 121 -24.43 -31.14 42.01
C ILE A 121 -24.21 -29.62 42.02
N ILE A 122 -24.79 -28.91 42.98
CA ILE A 122 -24.63 -27.45 43.10
C ILE A 122 -23.16 -27.08 43.33
N CYS A 123 -22.45 -27.81 44.21
CA CYS A 123 -21.02 -27.59 44.44
C CYS A 123 -20.19 -27.85 43.17
N ASP A 124 -20.50 -28.91 42.42
CA ASP A 124 -19.79 -29.25 41.17
C ASP A 124 -20.01 -28.17 40.10
N ILE A 125 -21.22 -27.62 39.97
CA ILE A 125 -21.51 -26.51 39.05
C ILE A 125 -20.76 -25.25 39.47
N LEU A 126 -20.81 -24.87 40.75
CA LEU A 126 -20.13 -23.68 41.27
C LEU A 126 -18.61 -23.76 41.14
N HIS A 127 -18.03 -24.95 41.24
CA HIS A 127 -16.59 -25.17 41.07
C HIS A 127 -16.13 -24.92 39.63
N ASN A 128 -16.99 -25.22 38.64
CA ASN A 128 -16.70 -25.03 37.22
C ASN A 128 -17.19 -23.67 36.68
N CYS A 129 -17.96 -22.91 37.45
CA CYS A 129 -18.37 -21.57 37.05
C CYS A 129 -17.17 -20.63 37.06
N PRO A 130 -16.86 -19.95 35.94
CA PRO A 130 -15.79 -18.97 35.92
C PRO A 130 -16.07 -17.87 36.94
N GLU A 131 -15.02 -17.44 37.64
CA GLU A 131 -15.13 -16.24 38.46
C GLU A 131 -15.36 -15.03 37.55
N PRO A 132 -16.22 -14.08 37.94
CA PRO A 132 -16.25 -12.80 37.27
C PRO A 132 -14.83 -12.26 37.25
N PHE A 133 -14.32 -11.86 36.08
CA PHE A 133 -13.05 -11.15 36.02
C PHE A 133 -13.18 -9.97 36.98
N ALA A 134 -12.38 -9.96 38.04
CA ALA A 134 -12.30 -8.82 38.94
C ALA A 134 -11.99 -7.59 38.08
N SER A 135 -12.93 -6.66 38.05
CA SER A 135 -12.78 -5.33 37.46
C SER A 135 -11.67 -4.57 38.18
#